data_AF-A0A139QSV4-F1
#
_entry.id   AF-A0A139QSV4-F1
#
_cell.length_a   1.000
_cell.length_b   1.000
_cell.length_c   1.000
_cell.angle_alpha   90.00
_cell.angle_beta   90.00
_cell.angle_gamma   90.00
#
_symmetry.space_group_name_H-M   'P 1'
#
loop_
_entity.id
_entity.type
_entity.pdbx_description
1 polymer ?
#
loop_
_entity_poly.entity_id
_entity_poly.type
_entity_poly.pdbx_seq_one_letter_code
_entity_poly.pdbx_strand_id
1 'polypeptide(L)' 'MVTNPHHLIIESAHPSPLSVYRGFWGSKPFSKANAFLKETGQEPIDWLR' A
#
# COMPACT_ATOMS: atom_id res chain seq x y z
N MET A 1 8.38 14.58 -4.26
CA MET A 1 7.65 13.39 -4.77
C MET A 1 8.66 12.29 -4.95
N VAL A 2 8.41 11.08 -4.43
CA VAL A 2 9.25 9.92 -4.73
C VAL A 2 9.00 9.56 -6.18
N THR A 3 10.03 9.48 -7.02
CA THR A 3 9.91 9.19 -8.47
C THR A 3 10.91 8.16 -8.98
N ASN A 4 11.74 7.60 -8.09
CA ASN A 4 12.73 6.60 -8.46
C ASN A 4 12.05 5.23 -8.70
N PRO A 5 12.43 4.48 -9.77
CA PRO A 5 11.82 3.20 -10.13
C PRO A 5 12.04 2.07 -9.11
N HIS A 6 12.95 2.22 -8.14
CA HIS A 6 13.19 1.24 -7.08
C HIS A 6 12.15 1.29 -5.96
N HIS A 7 11.20 2.23 -6.00
CA HIS A 7 10.16 2.36 -4.98
C HIS A 7 8.78 2.12 -5.58
N LEU A 8 7.97 1.31 -4.89
CA LEU A 8 6.55 1.22 -5.17
C LEU A 8 5.79 2.34 -4.46
N ILE A 9 4.93 3.05 -5.21
CA ILE A 9 4.01 4.06 -4.68
C ILE A 9 2.61 3.46 -4.68
N ILE A 10 1.94 3.44 -3.53
CA ILE A 10 0.57 2.96 -3.38
C ILE A 10 -0.32 4.16 -3.06
N GLU A 11 -1.16 4.54 -4.01
CA GLU A 11 -2.11 5.65 -3.85
C GLU A 11 -3.53 5.12 -3.71
N SER A 12 -4.29 5.77 -2.82
CA SER A 12 -5.73 5.53 -2.66
C SER A 12 -6.39 6.75 -2.04
N ALA A 13 -7.72 6.80 -2.07
CA ALA A 13 -8.45 7.83 -1.33
C ALA A 13 -8.13 7.75 0.17
N HIS A 14 -8.25 8.87 0.88
CA HIS A 14 -7.98 8.90 2.32
C HIS A 14 -9.01 8.03 3.10
N PRO A 15 -8.61 7.33 4.18
CA PRO A 15 -9.50 6.45 4.97
C PRO A 15 -10.60 7.18 5.75
N SER A 16 -10.59 8.53 5.79
CA SER A 16 -11.65 9.32 6.43
C SER A 16 -13.04 8.94 5.90
N PRO A 17 -14.08 8.94 6.74
CA PRO A 17 -15.46 8.66 6.33
C PRO A 17 -15.93 9.46 5.10
N LEU A 18 -15.38 10.67 4.90
CA LEU A 18 -15.74 11.54 3.76
C LEU A 18 -15.26 11.01 2.40
N SER A 19 -14.21 10.18 2.37
CA SER A 19 -13.53 9.74 1.14
C SER A 19 -13.34 8.24 1.02
N VAL A 20 -13.61 7.47 2.08
CA VAL A 20 -13.33 6.03 2.15
C VAL A 20 -14.03 5.22 1.05
N TYR A 21 -15.28 5.57 0.72
CA TYR A 21 -16.07 4.94 -0.36
C TYR A 21 -15.58 5.30 -1.76
N ARG A 22 -14.75 6.34 -1.89
CA ARG A 22 -14.25 6.85 -3.18
C ARG A 22 -12.92 6.22 -3.61
N GLY A 23 -12.46 5.18 -2.90
CA GLY A 23 -11.28 4.43 -3.33
C GLY A 23 -10.34 3.93 -2.24
N PHE A 24 -10.67 4.09 -0.95
CA PHE A 24 -9.90 3.42 0.12
C PHE A 24 -10.39 1.98 0.32
N TRP A 25 -11.71 1.76 0.35
CA TRP A 25 -12.24 0.39 0.36
C TRP A 25 -11.79 -0.38 -0.89
N GLY A 26 -11.21 -1.56 -0.67
CA GLY A 26 -10.67 -2.39 -1.75
C GLY A 26 -9.27 -1.97 -2.25
N SER A 27 -8.68 -0.88 -1.74
CA SER A 27 -7.34 -0.43 -2.18
C SER A 27 -6.23 -1.41 -1.78
N LYS A 28 -6.45 -2.22 -0.75
CA LYS A 28 -5.58 -3.33 -0.28
C LYS A 28 -4.10 -2.89 -0.09
N PRO A 29 -3.82 -1.79 0.64
CA PRO A 29 -2.47 -1.21 0.68
C PRO A 29 -1.48 -2.13 1.39
N PHE A 30 -1.89 -2.81 2.45
CA PHE A 30 -1.04 -3.71 3.25
C PHE A 30 -0.57 -4.93 2.44
N SER A 31 -1.49 -5.61 1.76
CA SER A 31 -1.13 -6.78 0.95
C SER A 31 -0.29 -6.38 -0.28
N LYS A 32 -0.58 -5.22 -0.89
CA LYS A 32 0.23 -4.70 -2.01
C LYS A 32 1.65 -4.36 -1.57
N ALA A 33 1.82 -3.73 -0.40
CA ALA A 33 3.13 -3.46 0.17
C ALA A 33 3.91 -4.76 0.41
N ASN A 34 3.29 -5.76 1.05
CA ASN A 34 3.94 -7.05 1.31
C ASN A 34 4.25 -7.84 0.03
N ALA A 35 3.43 -7.72 -1.03
CA ALA A 35 3.72 -8.33 -2.32
C ALA A 35 5.00 -7.74 -2.93
N PHE A 36 5.14 -6.42 -2.92
CA PHE A 36 6.33 -5.74 -3.40
C PHE A 36 7.59 -6.07 -2.58
N LEU A 37 7.48 -6.14 -1.26
CA LEU A 37 8.59 -6.56 -0.40
C LEU A 37 9.06 -7.97 -0.79
N LYS A 38 8.13 -8.91 -0.96
CA LYS A 38 8.46 -10.28 -1.41
C LYS A 38 9.11 -10.31 -2.80
N GLU A 39 8.58 -9.55 -3.76
CA GLU A 39 9.13 -9.45 -5.12
C GLU A 39 10.55 -8.88 -5.14
N THR A 40 10.87 -8.01 -4.18
CA THR A 40 12.20 -7.40 -4.04
C THR A 40 13.13 -8.15 -3.06
N GLY A 41 12.72 -9.35 -2.61
CA GLY A 41 13.52 -10.19 -1.71
C GLY A 41 13.59 -9.69 -0.25
N GLN A 42 12.69 -8.79 0.13
CA GLN A 42 12.58 -8.23 1.47
C GLN A 42 11.54 -9.00 2.31
N GLU A 43 11.70 -8.96 3.62
CA GLU A 43 10.76 -9.56 4.56
C GLU A 43 9.42 -8.78 4.55
N PRO A 44 8.26 -9.45 4.44
CA PRO A 44 6.96 -8.79 4.54
C PRO A 44 6.71 -8.27 5.96
N ILE A 45 5.93 -7.20 6.06
CA ILE A 45 5.55 -6.61 7.35
C ILE A 45 4.42 -7.44 7.98
N ASP A 46 4.59 -7.80 9.25
CA ASP A 46 3.50 -8.30 10.08
C ASP A 46 2.66 -7.14 10.61
N TRP A 47 1.46 -6.97 10.05
CA TRP A 47 0.57 -5.85 10.37
C TRP A 47 -0.34 -6.09 11.58
N LEU A 48 -0.38 -7.32 12.11
CA LEU A 48 -1.27 -7.70 13.21
C LEU A 48 -0.52 -7.88 14.53
N ARG A 49 0.81 -7.74 14.50
CA ARG A 49 1.69 -7.76 15.66
C ARG A 49 1.88 -6.36 16.22
#